data_AF-A0A840D656-F1
#
_entry.id   AF-A0A840D656-F1
#
_cell.length_a   1.000
_cell.length_b   1.000
_cell.length_c   1.000
_cell.angle_alpha   90.00
_cell.angle_beta   90.00
_cell.angle_gamma   90.00
#
_symmetry.space_group_name_H-M   'P 1'
#
loop_
_entity.id
_entity.type
_entity.pdbx_description
1 polymer ?
#
loop_
_entity_poly.entity_id
_entity_poly.type
_entity_poly.pdbx_seq_one_letter_code
_entity_poly.pdbx_strand_id
1 'polypeptide(L)' 'MEHTDYFIEVKKETINDVFFIDLREISHISYNRHVTIYFKNGMKDDFKNINYEDIKKALIALSLK' A
#
# COMPACT_ATOMS: atom_id res chain seq x y z
N MET A 1 -23.50 3.08 4.01
CA MET A 1 -22.34 2.19 4.25
C MET A 1 -21.12 2.96 3.79
N GLU A 2 -20.31 3.46 4.73
CA GLU A 2 -19.13 4.25 4.42
C GLU A 2 -18.09 3.33 3.74
N HIS A 3 -17.94 3.46 2.42
CA HIS A 3 -16.80 2.89 1.71
C HIS A 3 -15.56 3.58 2.29
N THR A 4 -14.83 2.86 3.12
CA THR A 4 -13.65 3.40 3.79
C THR A 4 -12.49 3.32 2.81
N ASP A 5 -12.19 4.44 2.16
CA ASP A 5 -11.13 4.70 1.16
C ASP A 5 -9.68 4.48 1.66
N TYR A 6 -9.49 3.68 2.71
CA TYR A 6 -8.22 3.54 3.42
C TYR A 6 -7.45 2.27 3.08
N PHE A 7 -7.95 1.48 2.13
CA PHE A 7 -7.33 0.23 1.72
C PHE A 7 -6.90 0.30 0.26
N ILE A 8 -5.68 -0.19 -0.02
CA ILE A 8 -5.27 -0.50 -1.39
C ILE A 8 -5.37 -2.00 -1.59
N GLU A 9 -6.10 -2.39 -2.62
CA GLU A 9 -6.11 -3.76 -3.11
C GLU A 9 -4.85 -4.03 -3.91
N VAL A 10 -4.13 -5.08 -3.52
CA VAL A 10 -2.88 -5.49 -4.14
C VAL A 10 -2.93 -6.98 -4.45
N LYS A 11 -2.69 -7.33 -5.72
CA LYS A 11 -2.56 -8.73 -6.12
C LYS A 11 -1.10 -9.18 -5.99
N LYS A 12 -0.85 -10.21 -5.18
CA LYS A 12 0.50 -10.82 -5.05
C LYS A 12 0.56 -12.05 -5.96
N GLU A 13 1.24 -11.92 -7.10
CA GLU A 13 1.31 -12.98 -8.13
C GLU A 13 1.84 -14.31 -7.60
N THR A 14 2.74 -14.30 -6.61
CA THR A 14 3.31 -15.52 -6.05
C THR A 14 2.27 -16.44 -5.40
N ILE A 15 1.14 -15.91 -4.94
CA ILE A 15 0.09 -16.72 -4.31
C ILE A 15 -1.28 -16.56 -4.98
N ASN A 16 -1.38 -15.80 -6.07
CA ASN A 16 -2.65 -15.48 -6.75
C ASN A 16 -3.74 -14.96 -5.80
N ASP A 17 -3.34 -14.31 -4.72
CA ASP A 17 -4.24 -13.83 -3.67
C ASP A 17 -4.28 -12.30 -3.65
N VAL A 18 -5.38 -11.79 -3.09
CA VAL A 18 -5.69 -10.37 -3.01
C VAL A 18 -5.42 -9.88 -1.59
N PHE A 19 -4.54 -8.90 -1.46
CA PHE A 19 -4.18 -8.28 -0.19
C PHE A 19 -4.82 -6.90 -0.08
N PHE A 20 -5.33 -6.59 1.11
CA PHE A 20 -5.78 -5.25 1.45
C PHE A 20 -4.76 -4.61 2.38
N ILE A 21 -4.18 -3.49 1.94
CA ILE A 21 -3.20 -2.74 2.72
C ILE A 21 -3.89 -1.54 3.35
N ASP A 22 -3.97 -1.50 4.69
CA ASP A 22 -4.45 -0.32 5.41
C ASP A 22 -3.41 0.80 5.33
N LEU A 23 -3.76 1.89 4.65
CA LEU A 23 -2.91 3.06 4.46
C LEU A 23 -2.51 3.73 5.77
N ARG A 24 -3.32 3.57 6.82
CA ARG A 24 -3.05 4.15 8.15
C ARG A 24 -1.94 3.43 8.88
N GLU A 25 -1.71 2.17 8.55
CA GLU A 25 -0.63 1.35 9.12
C GLU A 25 0.70 1.57 8.40
N ILE A 26 0.70 2.28 7.26
CA ILE A 26 1.93 2.59 6.53
C ILE A 26 2.72 3.67 7.29
N SER A 27 4.01 3.40 7.51
CA SER A 27 4.99 4.36 8.03
C SER A 27 5.64 5.14 6.88
N HIS A 28 6.19 4.43 5.89
CA HIS A 28 6.77 5.03 4.70
C HIS A 28 6.84 4.01 3.55
N ILE A 29 7.08 4.51 2.34
CA ILE A 29 7.20 3.69 1.13
C ILE A 29 8.53 3.99 0.48
N SER A 30 9.20 2.96 -0.02
CA SER A 30 10.40 3.07 -0.82
C SER A 30 10.14 2.51 -2.22
N TYR A 31 10.63 3.21 -3.24
CA TYR A 31 10.63 2.73 -4.62
C TYR A 31 12.06 2.66 -5.13
N ASN A 32 12.45 1.47 -5.59
CA ASN A 32 13.72 1.30 -6.29
C ASN A 32 13.47 0.50 -7.60
N ARG A 33 13.48 -0.83 -7.54
CA ARG A 33 13.03 -1.72 -8.65
C ARG A 33 11.64 -2.34 -8.41
N HIS A 34 11.23 -2.37 -7.15
CA HIS A 34 9.94 -2.83 -6.66
C HIS A 34 9.47 -1.83 -5.61
N VAL A 35 8.17 -1.84 -5.30
CA VAL A 35 7.61 -1.02 -4.23
C VAL A 35 7.76 -1.76 -2.92
N THR A 36 8.42 -1.17 -1.93
CA THR A 36 8.49 -1.69 -0.57
C THR A 36 7.62 -0.82 0.34
N ILE A 37 6.68 -1.44 1.06
CA ILE A 37 5.84 -0.76 2.04
C ILE A 37 6.34 -1.14 3.43
N TYR A 38 6.62 -0.13 4.25
CA TYR A 38 7.00 -0.30 5.65
C TYR A 38 5.83 0.10 6.54
N PHE A 39 5.48 -0.79 7.46
CA PHE A 39 4.37 -0.62 8.38
C PHE A 39 4.83 -0.08 9.74
N LYS A 40 3.94 0.62 10.45
CA LYS A 40 4.18 1.19 11.79
C LYS A 40 4.49 0.12 12.84
N ASN A 41 4.01 -1.10 12.63
CA ASN A 41 4.31 -2.26 13.48
C ASN A 41 5.71 -2.85 13.22
N GLY A 42 6.50 -2.29 12.29
CA GLY A 42 7.84 -2.75 11.93
C GLY A 42 7.89 -3.84 10.86
N MET A 43 6.74 -4.31 10.36
CA MET A 43 6.69 -5.21 9.21
C MET A 43 7.02 -4.47 7.91
N LYS A 44 7.49 -5.21 6.90
CA LYS A 44 7.65 -4.69 5.54
C LYS A 44 7.27 -5.74 4.51
N ASP A 45 6.75 -5.29 3.38
CA ASP A 45 6.43 -6.14 2.23
C ASP A 45 6.94 -5.52 0.93
N ASP A 46 7.46 -6.38 0.06
CA ASP A 46 7.93 -6.04 -1.28
C ASP A 46 6.89 -6.45 -2.33
N PHE A 47 6.52 -5.51 -3.19
CA PHE A 47 5.53 -5.67 -4.23
C PHE A 47 6.12 -5.37 -5.60
N LYS A 48 6.08 -6.36 -6.49
CA LYS A 48 6.70 -6.26 -7.82
C LYS A 48 5.84 -5.53 -8.85
N ASN A 49 4.52 -5.59 -8.73
CA ASN A 49 3.56 -5.09 -9.73
C ASN A 49 2.60 -4.02 -9.19
N ILE A 50 2.97 -3.31 -8.12
CA ILE A 50 2.22 -2.11 -7.75
C ILE A 50 2.89 -0.88 -8.35
N ASN A 51 2.06 -0.02 -8.93
CA ASN A 51 2.48 1.31 -9.33
C ASN A 51 2.65 2.22 -8.11
N TYR A 52 3.88 2.66 -7.87
CA TYR A 52 4.23 3.56 -6.77
C TYR A 52 3.38 4.85 -6.76
N GLU A 53 3.07 5.40 -7.94
CA GLU A 53 2.33 6.66 -8.04
C GLU A 53 0.88 6.53 -7.56
N ASP A 54 0.26 5.37 -7.77
CA ASP A 54 -1.12 5.14 -7.34
C ASP A 54 -1.20 5.04 -5.82
N ILE A 55 -0.22 4.38 -5.18
CA ILE A 55 -0.13 4.34 -3.71
C ILE A 55 0.15 5.73 -3.14
N LYS A 56 1.07 6.48 -3.77
CA LYS A 56 1.43 7.82 -3.32
C LYS A 56 0.22 8.77 -3.36
N LYS A 57 -0.60 8.72 -4.42
CA LYS A 57 -1.84 9.51 -4.52
C LYS A 57 -2.83 9.15 -3.42
N ALA A 58 -3.02 7.86 -3.14
CA ALA A 58 -3.90 7.39 -2.08
C ALA A 58 -3.42 7.85 -0.69
N LEU A 59 -2.11 7.81 -0.42
CA LEU A 59 -1.54 8.33 0.82
C LEU A 59 -1.69 9.86 0.96
N ILE A 60 -1.52 10.62 -0.11
CA ILE A 60 -1.73 12.07 -0.10
C ILE A 60 -3.19 12.40 0.20
N ALA A 61 -4.13 11.70 -0.44
CA ALA A 61 -5.56 11.87 -0.18
C ALA A 61 -5.92 11.59 1.29
N LEU A 62 -5.23 10.63 1.92
CA LEU A 62 -5.36 10.34 3.35
C LEU A 62 -4.90 11.51 4.24
N SER A 63 -3.78 12.13 3.91
CA SER A 63 -3.16 13.20 4.73
C SER A 63 -3.87 14.55 4.62
N LEU A 64 -4.73 14.74 3.62
CA LEU A 64 -5.47 15.98 3.37
C LEU A 64 -6.88 15.98 3.98
N LYS A 65 -7.27 14.90 4.68
CA LYS A 65 -8.59 14.68 5.27
C LYS A 65 -8.52 14.85 6.79
#